data_AF-A0A835PFY9-F1
#
_entry.id   AF-A0A835PFY9-F1
#
_cell.length_a   1.000
_cell.length_b   1.000
_cell.length_c   1.000
_cell.angle_alpha   90.00
_cell.angle_beta   90.00
_cell.angle_gamma   90.00
#
_symmetry.space_group_name_H-M   'P 1'
#
loop_
_entity.id
_entity.type
_entity.pdbx_description
1 polymer ?
#
loop_
_entity_poly.entity_id
_entity_poly.type
_entity_poly.pdbx_seq_one_letter_code
_entity_poly.pdbx_strand_id
1 'polypeptide(L)' 'GRDKIETPEQGKFKPVIKKAMVELEGAPFGAFASEREEWALKNRYISPGPIQFIGPLSSDISHT' A
#
# COMPACT_ATOMS: atom_id res chain seq x y z
N GLY A 1 -12.67 -22.48 2.32
CA GLY A 1 -14.02 -22.51 1.70
C GLY A 1 -14.26 -21.17 1.05
N ARG A 2 -14.95 -21.11 -0.10
CA ARG A 2 -15.19 -19.84 -0.82
C ARG A 2 -16.14 -18.97 0.00
N ASP A 3 -15.64 -17.83 0.49
CA ASP A 3 -16.45 -16.81 1.13
C ASP A 3 -17.37 -16.16 0.08
N LYS A 4 -18.69 -16.25 0.30
CA LYS A 4 -19.70 -15.58 -0.54
C LYS A 4 -20.00 -14.24 0.11
N ILE A 5 -19.78 -13.14 -0.62
CA ILE A 5 -20.14 -11.80 -0.17
C ILE A 5 -21.23 -11.28 -1.10
N GLU A 6 -22.28 -10.69 -0.54
CA GLU A 6 -23.34 -10.05 -1.31
C GLU A 6 -22.78 -8.78 -1.96
N THR A 7 -22.80 -8.68 -3.29
CA THR A 7 -22.28 -7.48 -3.98
C THR A 7 -23.39 -6.41 -4.11
N PRO A 8 -23.07 -5.12 -3.90
CA PRO A 8 -24.06 -4.03 -3.85
C PRO A 8 -24.91 -3.83 -5.10
N GLU A 9 -24.47 -4.29 -6.28
CA GLU A 9 -25.16 -3.91 -7.52
C GLU A 9 -26.43 -4.70 -7.83
N GLN A 10 -26.59 -5.98 -7.48
CA GLN A 10 -27.72 -6.76 -8.06
C GLN A 10 -28.20 -7.98 -7.24
N GLY A 11 -28.20 -7.92 -5.90
CA GLY A 11 -28.86 -8.95 -5.06
C GLY A 11 -28.42 -10.40 -5.27
N LYS A 12 -27.26 -10.62 -5.88
CA LYS A 12 -26.72 -11.95 -6.23
C LYS A 12 -25.38 -12.15 -5.54
N PHE A 13 -25.24 -13.27 -4.83
CA PHE A 13 -23.97 -13.70 -4.24
C PHE A 13 -23.00 -14.15 -5.33
N LYS A 14 -21.82 -13.53 -5.36
CA LYS A 14 -20.72 -13.92 -6.24
C LYS A 14 -19.56 -14.46 -5.39
N PRO A 15 -18.89 -15.55 -5.81
CA PRO A 15 -17.65 -15.97 -5.16
C PRO A 15 -16.59 -14.88 -5.41
N VAL A 16 -16.05 -14.32 -4.34
CA VAL A 16 -15.07 -13.23 -4.42
C VAL A 16 -13.86 -13.53 -3.53
N ILE A 17 -12.73 -12.95 -3.89
CA ILE A 17 -11.51 -13.00 -3.08
C ILE A 17 -11.54 -11.77 -2.17
N LYS A 18 -11.35 -11.97 -0.86
CA LYS A 18 -11.27 -10.86 0.10
C LYS A 18 -10.06 -9.98 -0.23
N LYS A 19 -10.28 -8.65 -0.22
CA LYS A 19 -9.20 -7.69 -0.36
C LYS A 19 -8.35 -7.72 0.92
N ALA A 20 -7.03 -7.74 0.78
CA ALA A 20 -6.12 -7.50 1.88
C ALA A 20 -6.09 -5.99 2.17
N MET A 21 -6.33 -5.63 3.42
CA MET A 21 -6.28 -4.23 3.88
C MET A 21 -4.92 -3.93 4.49
N VAL A 22 -4.60 -2.65 4.67
CA VAL A 22 -3.40 -2.24 5.38
C VAL A 22 -3.51 -2.61 6.86
N GLU A 23 -2.47 -3.24 7.39
CA GLU A 23 -2.36 -3.52 8.83
C GLU A 23 -1.89 -2.27 9.57
N LEU A 24 -2.79 -1.67 10.35
CA LEU A 24 -2.53 -0.40 11.03
C LEU A 24 -1.50 -0.51 12.17
N GLU A 25 -1.30 -1.71 12.70
CA GLU A 25 -0.24 -2.00 13.68
C GLU A 25 1.01 -2.60 13.02
N GLY A 26 1.02 -2.69 11.69
CA GLY A 26 2.13 -3.22 10.92
C GLY A 26 3.28 -2.22 10.74
N ALA A 27 4.49 -2.75 10.55
CA ALA A 27 5.71 -1.94 10.42
C ALA A 27 5.63 -0.85 9.32
N PRO A 28 5.06 -1.10 8.11
CA PRO A 28 4.97 -0.06 7.08
C PRO A 28 4.10 1.13 7.49
N PHE A 29 2.94 0.87 8.11
CA PHE A 29 2.08 1.94 8.61
C PHE A 29 2.69 2.63 9.83
N GLY A 30 3.35 1.88 10.71
CA GLY A 30 4.08 2.42 11.85
C GLY A 30 5.16 3.42 11.43
N ALA A 31 5.96 3.09 10.41
CA ALA A 31 6.97 3.99 9.86
C ALA A 31 6.34 5.30 9.33
N PHE A 32 5.26 5.20 8.55
CA PHE A 32 4.51 6.38 8.10
C PHE A 32 3.96 7.20 9.28
N ALA A 33 3.35 6.54 10.26
CA ALA A 33 2.75 7.19 11.42
C ALA A 33 3.78 7.94 12.27
N SER A 34 5.01 7.43 12.37
CA SER A 34 6.09 8.07 13.13
C SER A 34 6.60 9.38 12.51
N GLU A 35 6.45 9.55 11.19
CA GLU A 35 7.04 10.66 10.44
C GLU A 35 6.01 11.69 9.95
N ARG A 36 4.73 11.31 9.84
CA ARG A 36 3.68 12.10 9.17
C ARG A 36 3.49 13.51 9.74
N GLU A 37 3.70 13.72 11.04
CA GLU A 37 3.54 15.04 11.67
C GLU A 37 4.63 16.01 11.23
N GLU A 38 5.88 15.54 11.13
CA GLU A 38 6.99 16.34 10.62
C GLU A 38 6.79 16.67 9.13
N TRP A 39 6.42 15.68 8.32
CA TRP A 39 6.23 15.87 6.88
C TRP A 39 5.09 16.84 6.56
N ALA A 40 4.08 16.95 7.44
CA ALA A 40 2.99 17.90 7.29
C ALA A 40 3.44 19.35 7.50
N LEU A 41 4.46 19.58 8.35
CA LEU A 41 4.92 20.91 8.75
C LEU A 41 6.16 21.38 7.99
N LYS A 42 6.96 20.45 7.46
CA LYS A 42 8.25 20.73 6.82
C LYS A 42 8.28 20.25 5.37
N ASN A 43 9.11 20.90 4.57
CA ASN A 43 9.37 20.49 3.18
C ASN A 43 10.26 19.23 3.15
N ARG A 44 9.64 18.04 3.22
CA ARG A 44 10.30 16.72 3.20
C ARG A 44 9.95 15.90 1.95
N TYR A 45 9.83 16.57 0.80
CA TYR A 45 9.48 15.90 -0.45
C TYR A 45 10.61 14.96 -0.94
N ILE A 46 10.21 13.77 -1.36
CA ILE A 46 11.08 12.81 -2.05
C ILE A 46 10.64 12.78 -3.52
N SER A 47 11.58 13.07 -4.43
CA SER A 47 11.36 13.04 -5.87
C SER A 47 12.17 11.87 -6.46
N PRO A 48 11.65 10.63 -6.42
CA PRO A 48 12.38 9.48 -6.92
C PRO A 48 12.65 9.63 -8.42
N GLY A 49 13.78 9.10 -8.87
CA GLY A 49 14.12 9.04 -10.29
C GLY A 49 13.24 8.04 -11.06
N PRO A 50 13.38 7.98 -12.40
CA PRO A 50 12.72 6.96 -13.21
C PRO A 50 13.17 5.55 -12.82
N ILE A 51 12.29 4.55 -13.05
CA ILE A 51 12.65 3.12 -12.92
C ILE A 51 13.85 2.82 -13.82
N GLN A 52 14.87 2.17 -13.25
CA GLN A 52 16.08 1.78 -13.96
C GLN A 52 16.06 0.28 -14.26
N PHE A 53 16.51 -0.09 -15.46
CA PHE A 53 16.66 -1.50 -15.85
C PHE A 53 18.12 -1.98 -15.83
N ILE A 54 19.07 -1.05 -15.71
CA ILE A 54 20.52 -1.30 -15.73
C ILE A 54 21.17 -0.39 -14.69
N GLY A 55 22.24 -0.87 -14.05
CA GLY A 55 23.03 -0.11 -13.09
C GLY A 55 22.58 -0.33 -11.63
N PRO A 56 23.16 0.40 -10.67
CA PRO A 56 23.03 0.08 -9.24
C PRO A 56 21.60 0.06 -8.68
N LEU A 57 20.69 0.84 -9.29
CA LEU A 57 19.30 0.98 -8.83
C LEU A 57 18.33 -0.02 -9.49
N SER A 58 18.80 -0.90 -10.37
CA SER A 58 17.92 -1.80 -11.13
C SER A 58 17.27 -2.90 -10.29
N SER A 59 17.76 -3.13 -9.06
CA SER A 59 17.27 -4.15 -8.13
C SER A 59 16.59 -3.57 -6.89
N ASP A 60 16.28 -2.28 -6.88
CA ASP A 60 15.60 -1.65 -5.74
C ASP A 60 14.17 -2.19 -5.59
N ILE A 61 13.75 -2.38 -4.34
CA ILE A 61 12.43 -2.91 -3.96
C ILE A 61 11.64 -1.87 -3.15
N SER A 62 10.33 -2.06 -3.03
CA SER A 62 9.47 -1.18 -2.24
C SER A 62 9.82 -1.23 -0.74
N HIS A 63 9.51 -0.15 -0.02
CA HIS A 63 9.70 -0.04 1.43
C HIS A 63 8.60 -0.73 2.27
N THR A 64 7.81 -1.61 1.67
CA THR A 64 6.56 -2.17 2.22
C THR A 64 6.73 -3.61 2.65
#